data_AF-A0A552EPJ0-F1
#
_entry.id   AF-A0A552EPJ0-F1
#
_cell.length_a   1.000
_cell.length_b   1.000
_cell.length_c   1.000
_cell.angle_alpha   90.00
_cell.angle_beta   90.00
_cell.angle_gamma   90.00
#
_symmetry.space_group_name_H-M   'P 1'
#
loop_
_entity.id
_entity.type
_entity.pdbx_description
1 polymer ?
#
loop_
_entity_poly.entity_id
_entity_poly.type
_entity_poly.pdbx_seq_one_letter_code
_entity_poly.pdbx_strand_id
1 'polypeptide(L)' 'MLITLKDGSQIAGWFGKNSLASSESSERDIYLELVYKLEDDAWQPVPRSAGILINAGEIRYIEFWQDQTEIT' A
#
# COMPACT_ATOMS: atom_id res chain seq x y z
N MET A 1 -3.75 -1.15 3.32
CA MET A 1 -2.38 -1.72 3.52
C MET A 1 -1.39 -0.58 3.63
N LEU A 2 -0.31 -0.78 4.39
CA LEU A 2 0.77 0.20 4.52
C LEU A 2 2.06 -0.41 3.99
N ILE A 3 2.72 0.31 3.11
CA ILE A 3 3.97 -0.11 2.46
C ILE A 3 5.07 0.76 3.05
N THR A 4 6.06 0.14 3.67
CA THR A 4 7.27 0.83 4.13
C THR A 4 8.37 0.62 3.10
N LEU A 5 8.92 1.72 2.59
CA LEU A 5 10.02 1.72 1.63
C LEU A 5 11.37 1.54 2.33
N LYS A 6 12.42 1.22 1.56
CA LYS A 6 13.78 1.02 2.08
C LYS A 6 14.35 2.24 2.79
N ASP A 7 13.95 3.44 2.36
CA ASP A 7 14.33 4.71 3.00
C ASP A 7 13.55 5.01 4.30
N GLY A 8 12.58 4.17 4.64
CA GLY A 8 11.73 4.32 5.83
C GLY A 8 10.48 5.17 5.60
N SER A 9 10.30 5.77 4.43
CA SER A 9 9.05 6.44 4.07
C SER A 9 7.91 5.43 3.93
N GLN A 10 6.68 5.92 4.08
CA GLN A 10 5.48 5.09 4.11
C GLN A 10 4.46 5.52 3.06
N ILE A 11 3.87 4.53 2.40
CA ILE A 11 2.78 4.70 1.44
C ILE A 11 1.58 3.90 1.95
N ALA A 12 0.51 4.61 2.28
CA ALA A 12 -0.76 4.03 2.63
C ALA A 12 -1.60 3.85 1.36
N GLY A 13 -2.20 2.67 1.16
CA GLY A 13 -3.00 2.39 -0.02
C GLY A 13 -4.14 1.39 0.18
N TRP A 14 -5.13 1.49 -0.71
CA TRP A 14 -6.15 0.47 -0.89
C TRP A 14 -5.81 -0.37 -2.11
N PHE A 15 -5.60 -1.66 -1.88
CA PHE A 15 -5.40 -2.65 -2.93
C PHE A 15 -6.77 -3.24 -3.29
N GLY A 16 -7.44 -2.66 -4.28
CA GLY A 16 -8.75 -3.12 -4.73
C GLY A 16 -8.75 -3.64 -6.17
N LYS A 17 -9.90 -3.58 -6.84
CA LYS A 17 -10.14 -4.31 -8.10
C LYS A 17 -9.28 -3.85 -9.28
N ASN A 18 -8.82 -2.60 -9.29
CA ASN A 18 -7.92 -2.11 -10.34
C ASN A 18 -6.45 -2.11 -9.89
N SER A 19 -6.14 -2.62 -8.70
CA SER A 19 -4.76 -2.78 -8.23
C SER A 19 -4.12 -4.02 -8.86
N LEU A 20 -2.79 -4.03 -8.95
CA LEU A 20 -2.03 -5.15 -9.51
C LEU A 20 -0.87 -5.49 -8.58
N ALA A 21 -0.60 -6.77 -8.40
CA ALA A 21 0.63 -7.26 -7.81
C ALA A 21 1.26 -8.20 -8.82
N SER A 22 2.56 -8.07 -9.06
CA SER A 22 3.23 -8.95 -10.01
C SER A 22 3.15 -10.42 -9.57
N SER A 23 2.87 -11.31 -10.51
CA SER A 23 2.86 -12.76 -10.32
C SER A 23 4.22 -13.43 -10.59
N GLU A 24 5.16 -12.71 -11.19
CA GLU A 24 6.48 -13.25 -11.59
C GLU A 24 7.40 -13.38 -10.38
N SER A 25 8.00 -14.54 -10.13
CA SER A 25 8.75 -14.79 -8.88
C SER A 25 9.90 -13.80 -8.59
N SER A 26 10.50 -13.23 -9.64
CA SER A 26 11.57 -12.24 -9.59
C SER A 26 11.09 -10.79 -9.52
N GLU A 27 9.80 -10.53 -9.75
CA GLU A 27 9.19 -9.21 -9.77
C GLU A 27 8.11 -9.16 -8.68
N ARG A 28 8.11 -8.10 -7.88
CA ARG A 28 7.14 -7.94 -6.77
C ARG A 28 6.54 -6.55 -6.75
N ASP A 29 6.53 -5.91 -7.90
CA ASP A 29 5.94 -4.59 -8.09
C ASP A 29 4.47 -4.62 -7.69
N ILE A 30 4.02 -3.52 -7.10
CA ILE A 30 2.65 -3.34 -6.68
C ILE A 30 2.11 -2.02 -7.20
N TYR A 31 1.00 -2.09 -7.91
CA TYR A 31 0.20 -0.94 -8.29
C TYR A 31 -1.00 -0.82 -7.35
N LEU A 32 -1.12 0.33 -6.69
CA LEU A 32 -2.25 0.67 -5.83
C LEU A 32 -3.16 1.67 -6.55
N GLU A 33 -4.45 1.35 -6.62
CA GLU A 33 -5.43 2.22 -7.29
C GLU A 33 -5.77 3.48 -6.47
N LEU A 34 -5.73 3.40 -5.14
CA LEU A 34 -5.93 4.54 -4.24
C LEU A 34 -4.79 4.64 -3.25
N VAL A 35 -4.32 5.88 -3.06
CA VAL A 35 -3.21 6.23 -2.19
C VAL A 35 -3.68 7.24 -1.16
N TYR A 36 -3.19 7.08 0.06
CA TYR A 36 -3.52 7.92 1.20
C TYR A 36 -2.24 8.43 1.85
N LYS A 37 -2.35 9.58 2.51
CA LYS A 37 -1.40 10.05 3.52
C LYS A 37 -1.94 9.69 4.89
N LEU A 38 -1.05 9.33 5.80
CA LEU A 38 -1.40 9.18 7.21
C LEU A 38 -1.20 10.54 7.89
N GLU A 39 -2.29 11.18 8.31
CA GLU A 39 -2.30 12.45 9.02
C GLU A 39 -3.21 12.30 10.25
N ASP A 40 -2.69 12.57 11.45
CA ASP A 40 -3.42 12.45 12.72
C ASP A 40 -4.18 11.12 12.90
N ASP A 41 -3.50 10.00 12.64
CA ASP A 41 -4.05 8.63 12.64
C ASP A 41 -5.20 8.38 11.64
N ALA A 42 -5.48 9.35 10.75
CA ALA A 42 -6.48 9.25 9.71
C ALA A 42 -5.84 9.08 8.32
N TRP A 43 -6.48 8.26 7.49
CA TRP A 43 -6.06 8.02 6.11
C TRP A 43 -6.70 9.07 5.21
N GLN A 44 -5.92 10.06 4.77
CA GLN A 44 -6.37 11.14 3.91
C GLN A 44 -6.09 10.81 2.44
N PRO A 45 -7.10 10.79 1.55
CA PRO A 45 -6.88 10.45 0.15
C PRO A 45 -5.97 11.49 -0.53
N VAL A 46 -4.99 11.01 -1.31
CA VAL A 46 -4.13 11.89 -2.10
C VAL A 46 -4.94 12.48 -3.26
N PRO A 47 -5.15 13.81 -3.32
CA PRO A 47 -5.99 14.42 -4.35
C PRO A 47 -5.37 14.27 -5.73
N ARG A 48 -6.22 14.06 -6.75
CA ARG A 48 -5.82 13.92 -8.17
C ARG A 48 -4.82 12.79 -8.43
N SER A 49 -4.80 11.77 -7.57
CA SER A 49 -4.03 10.55 -7.81
C SER A 49 -4.72 9.68 -8.86
N ALA A 50 -3.92 9.06 -9.73
CA ALA A 50 -4.34 8.01 -10.65
C ALA A 50 -3.81 6.64 -10.20
N GLY A 51 -3.49 6.50 -8.91
CA GLY A 51 -2.77 5.36 -8.35
C GLY A 51 -1.26 5.56 -8.33
N ILE A 52 -0.53 4.54 -7.84
CA ILE A 52 0.92 4.52 -7.77
C ILE A 52 1.44 3.12 -8.08
N LEU A 53 2.46 3.02 -8.93
CA LEU A 53 3.27 1.82 -9.10
C LEU A 53 4.51 1.93 -8.21
N ILE A 54 4.75 0.92 -7.39
CA ILE A 54 5.88 0.85 -6.47
C ILE A 54 6.71 -0.37 -6.86
N ASN A 55 7.99 -0.13 -7.17
CA ASN A 55 8.90 -1.19 -7.55
C ASN A 55 9.24 -2.09 -6.36
N ALA A 56 9.32 -3.39 -6.59
CA ALA A 56 9.76 -4.41 -5.64
C ALA A 56 11.07 -4.04 -4.95
N GLY A 57 12.00 -3.48 -5.75
CA GLY A 57 13.32 -3.07 -5.29
C GLY A 57 13.29 -1.98 -4.23
N GLU A 58 12.20 -1.22 -4.10
CA GLU A 58 12.06 -0.15 -3.11
C GLU A 58 11.32 -0.58 -1.85
N ILE A 59 10.55 -1.67 -1.92
CA ILE A 59 9.72 -2.14 -0.80
C ILE A 59 10.59 -2.80 0.25
N ARG A 60 10.44 -2.37 1.51
CA ARG A 60 11.06 -3.04 2.65
C ARG A 60 10.14 -4.13 3.20
N TYR A 61 8.87 -3.78 3.42
CA TYR A 61 7.82 -4.71 3.82
C TYR A 61 6.43 -4.06 3.60
N ILE A 62 5.39 -4.89 3.66
CA ILE A 62 3.98 -4.49 3.57
C ILE A 62 3.25 -5.00 4.80
N GLU A 63 2.50 -4.14 5.46
CA GLU A 63 1.70 -4.45 6.63
C GLU A 63 0.21 -4.59 6.29
N PHE A 64 -0.39 -5.62 6.87
CA PHE A 64 -1.81 -5.90 6.84
C PHE A 64 -2.29 -6.03 8.28
N TRP A 65 -3.43 -5.43 8.57
CA TRP A 65 -4.06 -5.53 9.89
C TRP A 65 -5.33 -6.36 9.78
N GLN A 66 -5.58 -7.15 10.81
CA GLN A 66 -6.89 -7.74 11.03
C GLN A 66 -7.78 -6.68 11.68
N ASP A 67 -9.05 -6.68 11.29
CA ASP A 67 -10.03 -5.88 12.00
C ASP A 67 -10.15 -6.40 13.44
N GLN A 68 -10.36 -5.53 14.42
CA GLN A 68 -10.43 -5.94 15.84
C GLN A 68 -11.72 -6.73 16.17
N THR A 69 -12.48 -7.14 15.16
CA THR A 69 -13.84 -7.66 15.27
C THR A 69 -13.92 -9.18 15.47
N GLU A 70 -12.80 -9.88 15.63
CA GLU A 70 -12.79 -11.29 16.05
C GLU A 70 -12.21 -11.44 17.48
N ILE A 71 -13.03 -11.09 18.47
CA ILE A 71 -13.04 -11.78 19.76
C ILE A 71 -14.51 -12.08 20.10
N THR A 72 -15.01 -13.23 19.67
CA THR A 72 -16.20 -13.88 20.27
C THR A 72 -16.00 -15.38 20.23
#